data_AF-A0A1Y4WB00-F1
#
_entry.id   AF-A0A1Y4WB00-F1
#
_cell.length_a   1.000
_cell.length_b   1.000
_cell.length_c   1.000
_cell.angle_alpha   90.00
_cell.angle_beta   90.00
_cell.angle_gamma   90.00
#
_symmetry.space_group_name_H-M   'P 1'
#
loop_
_entity.id
_entity.type
_entity.pdbx_description
1 polymer ?
#
loop_
_entity_poly.entity_id
_entity_poly.type
_entity_poly.pdbx_seq_one_letter_code
_entity_poly.pdbx_strand_id
1 'polypeptide(L)'
;MTDEARVFSFRRRRTAEDPERRALLEGLGQTRALIAQAYAGFNAAGDPDLIESYVFEINALQARYSYLLRRVKELEADTQARLG
;
A
#
# COMPACT_ATOMS: atom_id res chain seq x y z
N MET A 1 -17.25 3.59 -37.50
CA MET A 1 -15.87 3.21 -37.11
C MET A 1 -15.54 3.73 -35.71
N THR A 2 -16.33 3.40 -34.69
CA THR A 2 -16.17 3.97 -33.32
C THR A 2 -16.26 2.94 -32.19
N ASP A 3 -16.34 1.65 -32.51
CA ASP A 3 -16.49 0.57 -31.51
C ASP A 3 -15.13 0.04 -31.01
N GLU A 4 -14.15 -0.12 -31.90
CA GLU A 4 -12.84 -0.71 -31.56
C GLU A 4 -12.01 0.16 -30.59
N ALA A 5 -12.12 1.49 -30.68
CA ALA A 5 -11.41 2.40 -29.80
C ALA A 5 -11.87 2.30 -28.33
N ARG A 6 -13.15 1.98 -28.10
CA ARG A 6 -13.71 1.79 -26.75
C ARG A 6 -13.27 0.47 -26.13
N VAL A 7 -13.24 -0.61 -26.92
CA VAL A 7 -12.80 -1.94 -26.44
C VAL A 7 -11.30 -1.93 -26.10
N PHE A 8 -10.49 -1.25 -26.91
CA PHE A 8 -9.05 -1.14 -26.69
C PHE A 8 -8.69 -0.32 -25.46
N SER A 9 -9.39 0.80 -25.22
CA SER A 9 -9.20 1.61 -24.01
C SER A 9 -9.64 0.91 -22.72
N PHE A 10 -10.68 0.06 -22.79
CA PHE A 10 -11.14 -0.75 -21.66
C PHE A 10 -10.18 -1.87 -21.27
N ARG A 11 -9.48 -2.49 -22.23
CA ARG A 11 -8.46 -3.52 -21.95
C ARG A 11 -7.21 -2.93 -21.32
N ARG A 12 -6.73 -1.80 -21.84
CA ARG A 12 -5.48 -1.16 -21.36
C ARG A 12 -5.60 -0.66 -19.91
N ARG A 13 -6.80 -0.23 -19.49
CA ARG A 13 -7.07 0.22 -18.11
C ARG A 13 -7.12 -0.92 -17.11
N ARG A 14 -7.82 -2.02 -17.41
CA ARG A 14 -7.83 -3.22 -16.54
C ARG A 14 -6.43 -3.79 -16.32
N THR A 15 -5.56 -3.73 -17.34
CA THR A 15 -4.16 -4.13 -17.21
C THR A 15 -3.27 -3.11 -16.49
N ALA A 16 -3.72 -1.86 -16.29
CA ALA A 16 -2.99 -0.83 -15.55
C ALA A 16 -3.43 -0.75 -14.08
N GLU A 17 -4.68 -1.14 -13.77
CA GLU A 17 -5.19 -1.30 -12.39
C GLU A 17 -4.53 -2.49 -11.68
N ASP A 18 -4.21 -3.57 -12.39
CA ASP A 18 -3.52 -4.74 -11.83
C ASP A 18 -2.09 -4.44 -11.33
N PRO A 19 -1.19 -3.74 -12.07
CA PRO A 19 0.13 -3.39 -11.57
C PRO A 19 0.09 -2.36 -10.43
N GLU A 20 -0.81 -1.36 -10.46
CA GLU A 20 -0.98 -0.44 -9.31
C GLU A 20 -1.43 -1.20 -8.07
N ARG A 21 -2.45 -2.07 -8.20
CA ARG A 21 -2.93 -2.89 -7.08
C ARG A 21 -1.85 -3.82 -6.54
N ARG A 22 -1.10 -4.49 -7.40
CA ARG A 22 0.02 -5.36 -7.00
C ARG A 22 1.09 -4.59 -6.24
N ALA A 23 1.50 -3.42 -6.73
CA ALA A 23 2.49 -2.59 -6.07
C ALA A 23 2.03 -2.12 -4.68
N LEU A 24 0.74 -1.78 -4.52
CA LEU A 24 0.17 -1.41 -3.23
C LEU A 24 0.16 -2.59 -2.24
N LEU A 25 -0.23 -3.78 -2.69
CA LEU A 25 -0.22 -4.99 -1.86
C LEU A 25 1.20 -5.41 -1.47
N GLU A 26 2.14 -5.34 -2.40
CA GLU A 26 3.56 -5.57 -2.10
C GLU A 26 4.06 -4.56 -1.07
N GLY A 27 3.74 -3.27 -1.25
CA GLY A 27 4.07 -2.21 -0.30
C GLY A 27 3.48 -2.47 1.10
N LEU A 28 2.27 -3.00 1.21
CA LEU A 28 1.66 -3.40 2.49
C LEU A 28 2.46 -4.53 3.15
N GLY A 29 2.84 -5.56 2.37
CA GLY A 29 3.65 -6.67 2.86
C GLY A 29 5.01 -6.22 3.37
N GLN A 30 5.72 -5.39 2.58
CA GLN A 30 7.00 -4.81 2.96
C GLN A 30 6.88 -3.94 4.21
N THR A 31 5.88 -3.05 4.27
CA THR A 31 5.68 -2.17 5.43
C THR A 31 5.37 -2.97 6.69
N ARG A 32 4.59 -4.05 6.59
CA ARG A 32 4.33 -4.95 7.73
C ARG A 32 5.59 -5.63 8.24
N ALA A 33 6.49 -6.07 7.34
CA ALA A 33 7.77 -6.65 7.73
C ALA A 33 8.66 -5.63 8.44
N LEU A 34 8.72 -4.39 7.93
CA LEU A 34 9.47 -3.31 8.57
C LEU A 34 8.91 -2.95 9.96
N ILE A 35 7.58 -2.95 10.14
CA ILE A 35 6.96 -2.74 11.45
C ILE A 35 7.43 -3.82 12.44
N ALA A 36 7.39 -5.09 12.04
CA ALA A 36 7.84 -6.19 12.89
C ALA A 36 9.34 -6.06 13.24
N GLN A 37 10.17 -5.65 12.28
CA GLN A 37 11.58 -5.39 12.50
C GLN A 37 11.82 -4.23 13.48
N ALA A 38 11.10 -3.11 13.33
CA ALA A 38 11.23 -1.96 14.22
C ALA A 38 10.79 -2.31 15.65
N TYR A 39 9.73 -3.10 15.82
CA TYR A 39 9.34 -3.63 17.14
C TYR A 39 10.41 -4.55 17.73
N ALA A 40 11.05 -5.40 16.94
CA ALA A 40 12.15 -6.25 17.43
C ALA A 40 13.34 -5.40 17.90
N GLY A 41 13.68 -4.34 17.15
CA GLY A 41 14.71 -3.37 17.53
C GLY A 41 14.36 -2.61 18.81
N PHE A 42 13.14 -2.07 18.90
CA PHE A 42 12.62 -1.40 20.09
C PHE A 42 12.74 -2.27 21.35
N ASN A 43 12.34 -3.55 21.24
CA ASN A 43 12.38 -4.49 22.36
C ASN A 43 13.80 -4.89 22.78
N ALA A 44 14.78 -4.74 21.89
CA ALA A 44 16.18 -5.02 22.17
C ALA A 44 16.98 -3.78 22.61
N ALA A 45 16.45 -2.58 22.37
CA ALA A 45 17.10 -1.32 22.73
C ALA A 45 17.00 -1.05 24.23
N GLY A 46 18.13 -0.70 24.84
CA GLY A 46 18.18 -0.16 26.21
C GLY A 46 18.55 1.32 26.28
N ASP A 47 19.02 1.88 25.17
CA ASP A 47 19.40 3.29 25.07
C ASP A 47 18.15 4.18 24.84
N PRO A 48 17.94 5.24 25.64
CA PRO A 48 16.75 6.09 25.53
C PRO A 48 16.57 6.75 24.16
N ASP A 49 17.65 7.22 23.52
CA ASP A 49 17.58 7.91 22.24
C ASP A 49 17.23 6.91 21.12
N LEU A 50 17.76 5.69 21.19
CA LEU A 50 17.38 4.60 20.28
C LEU A 50 15.92 4.17 20.47
N ILE A 51 15.44 4.08 21.72
CA ILE A 51 14.03 3.80 22.02
C ILE A 51 13.14 4.88 21.38
N GLU A 52 13.47 6.15 21.56
CA GLU A 52 12.73 7.26 20.97
C GLU A 52 12.74 7.21 19.43
N SER A 53 13.90 6.91 18.82
CA SER A 53 14.03 6.71 17.38
C SER A 53 13.07 5.62 16.86
N TYR A 54 12.99 4.48 17.55
CA TYR A 54 12.08 3.40 17.18
C TYR A 54 10.60 3.78 17.33
N VAL A 55 10.23 4.61 18.32
CA VAL A 55 8.86 5.12 18.44
C VAL A 55 8.48 5.95 17.22
N PHE A 56 9.35 6.86 16.78
CA PHE A 56 9.12 7.65 15.57
C PHE A 56 9.05 6.76 14.31
N GLU A 57 9.95 5.78 14.19
CA GLU A 57 9.96 4.86 13.06
C GLU A 57 8.67 4.02 12.99
N ILE A 58 8.25 3.42 14.11
CA ILE A 58 7.02 2.63 14.18
C ILE A 58 5.81 3.49 13.79
N ASN A 59 5.70 4.72 14.31
CA ASN A 59 4.61 5.63 13.97
C ASN A 59 4.60 5.98 12.46
N ALA A 60 5.76 6.26 11.88
CA ALA A 60 5.88 6.54 10.45
C ALA A 60 5.47 5.34 9.59
N LEU A 61 5.90 4.13 9.97
CA LEU A 61 5.54 2.89 9.27
C LEU A 61 4.04 2.57 9.40
N GLN A 62 3.43 2.79 10.57
CA GLN A 62 1.99 2.64 10.77
C GLN A 62 1.18 3.63 9.91
N ALA A 63 1.64 4.88 9.82
CA ALA A 63 1.04 5.88 8.94
C ALA A 63 1.13 5.47 7.46
N ARG A 64 2.30 4.97 7.01
CA ARG A 64 2.48 4.42 5.66
C ARG A 64 1.56 3.24 5.40
N TYR A 65 1.46 2.28 6.32
CA TYR A 65 0.58 1.12 6.20
C TYR A 65 -0.90 1.55 6.06
N SER A 66 -1.32 2.50 6.89
CA SER A 66 -2.68 3.05 6.89
C SER A 66 -3.01 3.77 5.58
N TYR A 67 -2.06 4.52 5.02
CA TYR A 67 -2.19 5.13 3.70
C TYR A 67 -2.35 4.08 2.60
N LEU A 68 -1.46 3.09 2.53
CA LEU A 68 -1.50 2.05 1.50
C LEU A 68 -2.82 1.26 1.57
N LEU A 69 -3.30 0.94 2.77
CA LEU A 69 -4.56 0.23 2.96
C LEU A 69 -5.75 1.04 2.45
N ARG A 70 -5.79 2.36 2.71
CA ARG A 70 -6.82 3.25 2.15
C ARG A 70 -6.75 3.26 0.63
N ARG A 71 -5.55 3.36 0.06
CA ARG A 71 -5.38 3.40 -1.40
C ARG A 71 -5.84 2.12 -2.10
N VAL A 72 -5.60 0.94 -1.51
CA VAL A 72 -6.13 -0.33 -2.02
C VAL A 72 -7.65 -0.32 -2.00
N LYS A 73 -8.27 0.12 -0.90
CA LYS A 73 -9.74 0.18 -0.77
C LYS A 73 -10.37 1.15 -1.77
N GLU A 74 -9.77 2.32 -1.96
CA GLU A 74 -10.21 3.30 -2.97
C GLU A 74 -10.16 2.70 -4.38
N LEU A 75 -9.06 2.03 -4.72
CA LEU A 75 -8.90 1.39 -6.03
C LEU A 75 -9.94 0.28 -6.26
N GLU A 76 -10.24 -0.52 -5.24
CA GLU A 76 -11.27 -1.57 -5.30
C GLU A 76 -12.68 -0.99 -5.41
N ALA A 77 -13.01 0.06 -4.66
CA ALA A 77 -14.30 0.75 -4.73
C ALA A 77 -14.51 1.42 -6.10
N ASP A 78 -13.49 2.08 -6.63
CA ASP A 78 -13.47 2.67 -7.97
C ASP A 78 -13.72 1.62 -9.07
N THR A 79 -13.11 0.45 -8.91
CA THR A 79 -13.30 -0.67 -9.84
C THR A 79 -14.75 -1.18 -9.79
N GLN A 80 -15.32 -1.34 -8.59
CA GLN A 80 -16.70 -1.79 -8.40
C GLN A 80 -17.71 -0.78 -8.96
N ALA A 81 -17.54 0.52 -8.69
CA ALA A 81 -18.43 1.57 -9.18
C ALA A 81 -18.45 1.72 -10.71
N ARG A 82 -17.39 1.27 -11.40
CA ARG A 82 -17.30 1.27 -12.87
C ARG A 82 -17.92 0.03 -13.51
N LEU A 83 -18.17 -1.03 -12.74
CA LEU A 83 -18.70 -2.31 -13.22
C LEU A 83 -20.21 -2.49 -12.96
N GLY A 84 -20.80 -1.69 -12.05
CA GLY A 84 -22.24 -1.61 -11.82
C GLY A 84 -22.90 -0.50 -12.65
#